data_AF-A0A7W8TRP8-F1
#
_entry.id   AF-A0A7W8TRP8-F1
#
_cell.length_a   1.000
_cell.length_b   1.000
_cell.length_c   1.000
_cell.angle_alpha   90.00
_cell.angle_beta   90.00
_cell.angle_gamma   90.00
#
_symmetry.space_group_name_H-M   'P 1'
#
loop_
_entity.id
_entity.type
_entity.pdbx_description
1 polymer ?
#
loop_
_entity_poly.entity_id
_entity_poly.type
_entity_poly.pdbx_seq_one_letter_code
_entity_poly.pdbx_strand_id
1 'polypeptide(L)'
;MTEHSTQDWRIRNAIAGVAVSSLLAASFIPSAAAAAPTAPAQLASGASTSSPAATVEEVGIELPEGLQSAHDSVFWADNEACASFSFASIDGPYTNSSSPVLGCVDGYVAFLNKSEEYYVQLSEDEIDGDYTRVMFAYHDGDAWTLHGDFAYVWPYPFLRTLTNATGPALEQEMEDQLLNAGIWVPNMNQLVGPNTAMWTSNEPADSWSRQDLPGQPGVSAEIRDDWTIYRNLWSEGTPDMIMDRFGNYHLSVFHTDSSVETPSECNGPIGDYRIVKSAELGLTSNGEKVKVALVSITEEGIVSHRVVLLPGSATKSGELCVLNGWLNIDGHGSMDPTIMSGVRFDSKKELNSFTKSVAWQDIVRFAGSLQFS
;
A
#
# COMPACT_ATOMS: atom_id res chain seq x y z
N MET A 1 38.57 -26.10 27.72
CA MET A 1 37.10 -26.11 27.81
C MET A 1 36.63 -24.88 27.03
N THR A 2 36.84 -24.91 25.70
CA THR A 2 35.94 -25.40 24.62
C THR A 2 34.97 -24.29 24.22
N GLU A 3 35.44 -23.31 23.45
CA GLU A 3 35.38 -23.22 21.97
C GLU A 3 33.94 -23.20 21.42
N HIS A 4 33.47 -22.01 21.05
CA HIS A 4 32.30 -21.80 20.21
C HIS A 4 32.71 -21.94 18.75
N SER A 5 32.09 -22.90 18.05
CA SER A 5 32.25 -23.14 16.62
C SER A 5 31.20 -22.34 15.84
N THR A 6 31.68 -21.57 14.87
CA THR A 6 30.97 -21.04 13.70
C THR A 6 30.51 -22.16 12.75
N GLN A 7 29.45 -21.89 11.96
CA GLN A 7 28.86 -22.63 10.79
C GLN A 7 27.39 -23.01 11.05
N ASP A 8 26.41 -22.87 10.16
CA ASP A 8 26.34 -22.52 8.74
C ASP A 8 24.90 -22.06 8.44
N TRP A 9 24.72 -20.93 7.74
CA TRP A 9 23.42 -20.34 7.37
C TRP A 9 22.93 -20.82 5.99
N ARG A 10 23.22 -22.06 5.59
CA ARG A 10 22.81 -22.59 4.29
C ARG A 10 22.01 -23.88 4.44
N ILE A 11 20.96 -23.98 3.61
CA ILE A 11 20.06 -25.10 3.36
C ILE A 11 18.71 -24.98 4.09
N ARG A 12 17.69 -24.51 3.36
CA ARG A 12 16.38 -25.16 3.25
C ARG A 12 15.61 -24.58 2.05
N ASN A 13 16.02 -25.01 0.86
CA ASN A 13 15.12 -25.12 -0.28
C ASN A 13 15.13 -26.58 -0.74
N ALA A 14 13.96 -27.05 -1.18
CA ALA A 14 13.60 -28.38 -1.65
C ALA A 14 13.17 -29.40 -0.59
N ILE A 15 11.84 -29.62 -0.48
CA ILE A 15 11.25 -30.95 -0.70
C ILE A 15 9.97 -30.78 -1.54
N ALA A 16 9.92 -31.54 -2.63
CA ALA A 16 8.85 -31.67 -3.60
C ALA A 16 7.60 -32.38 -3.02
N GLY A 17 6.51 -32.29 -3.76
CA GLY A 17 5.19 -32.77 -3.38
C GLY A 17 5.11 -34.25 -2.97
N VAL A 18 4.15 -34.51 -2.09
CA VAL A 18 3.49 -35.80 -1.94
C VAL A 18 2.00 -35.52 -1.75
N ALA A 19 1.21 -36.00 -2.71
CA ALA A 19 -0.22 -36.15 -2.59
C ALA A 19 -0.57 -37.08 -1.42
N VAL A 20 -1.52 -36.69 -0.59
CA VAL A 20 -2.29 -37.63 0.24
C VAL A 20 -3.76 -37.28 0.12
N SER A 21 -4.43 -37.97 -0.80
CA SER A 21 -5.86 -38.20 -0.72
C SER A 21 -6.15 -39.12 0.47
N SER A 22 -7.12 -38.78 1.32
CA SER A 22 -8.29 -39.60 1.68
C SER A 22 -8.91 -39.19 3.03
N LEU A 23 -10.14 -38.66 2.94
CA LEU A 23 -11.32 -39.04 3.73
C LEU A 23 -11.23 -39.12 5.26
N LEU A 24 -11.94 -38.22 5.94
CA LEU A 24 -12.92 -38.55 6.98
C LEU A 24 -14.00 -37.46 7.04
N ALA A 25 -15.25 -37.92 7.04
CA ALA A 25 -16.46 -37.13 6.87
C ALA A 25 -17.19 -36.89 8.20
N ALA A 26 -18.14 -35.94 8.13
CA ALA A 26 -19.18 -35.54 9.10
C ALA A 26 -18.68 -34.65 10.25
N SER A 27 -19.26 -33.47 10.52
CA SER A 27 -20.67 -33.07 10.41
C SER A 27 -20.79 -31.56 10.18
N PHE A 28 -21.50 -31.12 9.13
CA PHE A 28 -21.89 -29.72 8.95
C PHE A 28 -23.41 -29.59 8.95
N ILE A 29 -23.90 -28.69 9.82
CA ILE A 29 -25.24 -28.12 9.79
C ILE A 29 -25.17 -27.00 8.74
N PRO A 30 -26.03 -26.97 7.70
CA PRO A 30 -25.97 -25.87 6.74
C PRO A 30 -26.62 -24.62 7.35
N SER A 31 -25.82 -23.58 7.58
CA SER A 31 -26.33 -22.21 7.48
C SER A 31 -26.40 -21.89 6.00
N ALA A 32 -27.57 -21.48 5.52
CA ALA A 32 -27.76 -21.13 4.12
C ALA A 32 -27.00 -19.83 3.81
N ALA A 33 -25.77 -19.97 3.33
CA ALA A 33 -25.09 -18.90 2.60
C ALA A 33 -25.82 -18.71 1.27
N ALA A 34 -26.24 -17.48 0.99
CA ALA A 34 -26.72 -17.10 -0.34
C ALA A 34 -25.62 -17.42 -1.35
N ALA A 35 -25.97 -18.15 -2.41
CA ALA A 35 -25.02 -18.53 -3.43
C ALA A 35 -24.63 -17.29 -4.25
N ALA A 36 -23.33 -16.99 -4.31
CA ALA A 36 -22.79 -16.04 -5.27
C ALA A 36 -23.23 -16.43 -6.70
N PRO A 37 -23.48 -15.47 -7.60
CA PRO A 37 -23.90 -15.76 -8.96
C PRO A 37 -22.89 -16.68 -9.66
N THR A 38 -23.38 -17.77 -10.25
CA THR A 38 -22.58 -18.74 -10.97
C THR A 38 -21.94 -18.08 -12.20
N ALA A 39 -20.61 -18.14 -12.31
CA ALA A 39 -19.89 -17.64 -13.48
C ALA A 39 -20.47 -18.22 -14.79
N PRO A 40 -20.62 -17.42 -15.86
CA PRO A 40 -21.05 -17.93 -17.15
C PRO A 40 -20.03 -18.92 -17.71
N ALA A 41 -20.51 -20.01 -18.32
CA ALA A 41 -19.66 -20.97 -19.00
C ALA A 41 -18.85 -20.29 -20.14
N GLN A 42 -17.54 -20.54 -20.15
CA GLN A 42 -16.53 -20.07 -21.12
C GLN A 42 -17.08 -19.79 -22.53
N LEU A 43 -17.02 -18.52 -22.96
CA LEU A 43 -17.00 -18.18 -24.38
C LEU A 43 -15.56 -18.32 -24.89
N ALA A 44 -15.33 -19.38 -25.66
CA ALA A 44 -14.07 -19.61 -26.36
C ALA A 44 -13.81 -18.53 -27.41
N SER A 45 -12.63 -17.93 -27.33
CA SER A 45 -11.84 -17.28 -28.40
C SER A 45 -12.59 -16.40 -29.40
N GLY A 46 -12.72 -15.11 -29.07
CA GLY A 46 -12.83 -14.02 -30.03
C GLY A 46 -11.71 -13.02 -29.74
N ALA A 47 -10.90 -12.69 -30.74
CA ALA A 47 -9.77 -11.77 -30.60
C ALA A 47 -10.21 -10.45 -29.93
N SER A 48 -9.57 -10.10 -28.81
CA SER A 48 -9.73 -8.82 -28.15
C SER A 48 -9.27 -7.71 -29.08
N THR A 49 -10.21 -7.01 -29.72
CA THR A 49 -9.94 -5.68 -30.24
C THR A 49 -9.75 -4.77 -29.04
N SER A 50 -8.49 -4.44 -28.75
CA SER A 50 -8.14 -3.36 -27.83
C SER A 50 -8.76 -2.07 -28.35
N SER A 51 -9.93 -1.72 -27.81
CA SER A 51 -10.40 -0.34 -27.92
C SER A 51 -9.45 0.53 -27.10
N PRO A 52 -8.98 1.67 -27.62
CA PRO A 52 -8.23 2.62 -26.81
C PRO A 52 -9.09 2.95 -25.59
N ALA A 53 -8.52 2.88 -24.40
CA ALA A 53 -9.16 3.43 -23.21
C ALA A 53 -9.60 4.85 -23.55
N ALA A 54 -10.92 5.09 -23.54
CA ALA A 54 -11.45 6.42 -23.74
C ALA A 54 -10.78 7.30 -22.67
N THR A 55 -10.08 8.33 -23.12
CA THR A 55 -9.51 9.33 -22.23
C THR A 55 -10.70 10.12 -21.70
N VAL A 56 -11.29 9.65 -20.60
CA VAL A 56 -12.38 10.32 -19.92
C VAL A 56 -11.80 11.63 -19.40
N GLU A 57 -12.30 12.76 -19.91
CA GLU A 57 -12.03 14.07 -19.35
C GLU A 57 -12.40 14.04 -17.86
N GLU A 58 -11.54 14.59 -16.99
CA GLU A 58 -11.74 14.71 -15.55
C GLU A 58 -12.99 15.57 -15.26
N VAL A 59 -14.17 14.95 -15.33
CA VAL A 59 -15.40 15.48 -14.76
C VAL A 59 -15.52 14.80 -13.41
N GLY A 60 -15.44 15.58 -12.34
CA GLY A 60 -15.62 15.06 -10.98
C GLY A 60 -16.91 14.26 -10.88
N ILE A 61 -16.81 13.08 -10.26
CA ILE A 61 -17.91 12.13 -10.19
C ILE A 61 -18.77 12.49 -8.98
N GLU A 62 -20.08 12.59 -9.21
CA GLU A 62 -21.05 12.79 -8.13
C GLU A 62 -21.35 11.43 -7.51
N LEU A 63 -20.71 11.13 -6.39
CA LEU A 63 -21.00 9.94 -5.60
C LEU A 63 -22.28 10.15 -4.77
N PRO A 64 -23.00 9.07 -4.43
CA PRO A 64 -24.05 9.11 -3.42
C PRO A 64 -23.60 9.80 -2.12
N GLU A 65 -24.53 10.49 -1.46
CA GLU A 65 -24.25 11.30 -0.27
C GLU A 65 -23.55 10.48 0.82
N GLY A 66 -22.48 11.03 1.37
CA GLY A 66 -21.69 10.41 2.44
C GLY A 66 -20.59 9.46 1.96
N LEU A 67 -20.53 9.12 0.67
CA LEU A 67 -19.42 8.33 0.12
C LEU A 67 -18.23 9.22 -0.22
N GLN A 68 -17.02 8.68 -0.03
CA GLN A 68 -15.77 9.36 -0.36
C GLN A 68 -14.99 8.52 -1.38
N SER A 69 -14.59 9.11 -2.51
CA SER A 69 -13.73 8.41 -3.48
C SER A 69 -12.30 8.32 -2.98
N ALA A 70 -11.63 7.18 -3.19
CA ALA A 70 -10.19 7.05 -2.98
C ALA A 70 -9.37 7.91 -3.96
N HIS A 71 -9.90 8.21 -5.14
CA HIS A 71 -9.27 9.04 -6.16
C HIS A 71 -10.33 9.77 -7.00
N ASP A 72 -10.03 10.96 -7.50
CA ASP A 72 -10.90 11.80 -8.34
C ASP A 72 -11.37 11.12 -9.66
N SER A 73 -10.82 9.95 -9.98
CA SER A 73 -11.05 9.20 -11.24
C SER A 73 -11.57 7.79 -10.99
N VAL A 74 -12.02 7.49 -9.76
CA VAL A 74 -12.75 6.27 -9.41
C VAL A 74 -13.96 6.12 -10.33
N PHE A 75 -14.22 4.96 -10.93
CA PHE A 75 -15.38 4.81 -11.82
C PHE A 75 -16.67 4.53 -11.04
N TRP A 76 -17.77 5.21 -11.38
CA TRP A 76 -19.09 4.97 -10.79
C TRP A 76 -20.14 4.79 -11.88
N ALA A 77 -20.72 3.59 -11.99
CA ALA A 77 -21.71 3.30 -13.00
C ALA A 77 -23.04 4.03 -12.72
N ASP A 78 -23.64 4.57 -13.78
CA ASP A 78 -24.97 5.18 -13.77
C ASP A 78 -26.05 4.09 -13.83
N ASN A 79 -26.25 3.38 -12.71
CA ASN A 79 -27.30 2.39 -12.56
C ASN A 79 -27.93 2.45 -11.16
N GLU A 80 -29.12 1.87 -11.02
CA GLU A 80 -29.92 1.92 -9.79
C GLU A 80 -29.20 1.31 -8.58
N ALA A 81 -28.48 0.21 -8.79
CA ALA A 81 -27.69 -0.40 -7.73
C ALA A 81 -26.66 0.60 -7.20
N CYS A 82 -25.73 1.08 -8.04
CA CYS A 82 -24.70 2.05 -7.65
C CYS A 82 -25.28 3.35 -7.05
N ALA A 83 -26.40 3.84 -7.58
CA ALA A 83 -27.07 5.02 -7.03
C ALA A 83 -27.66 4.79 -5.61
N SER A 84 -28.02 3.55 -5.28
CA SER A 84 -28.60 3.16 -3.99
C SER A 84 -27.57 2.78 -2.92
N PHE A 85 -26.29 2.63 -3.28
CA PHE A 85 -25.27 2.13 -2.36
C PHE A 85 -25.06 3.06 -1.17
N SER A 86 -25.03 2.46 0.02
CA SER A 86 -24.60 3.10 1.27
C SER A 86 -23.92 2.06 2.15
N PHE A 87 -22.89 2.43 2.90
CA PHE A 87 -22.30 1.53 3.90
C PHE A 87 -23.33 1.02 4.92
N ALA A 88 -24.36 1.81 5.23
CA ALA A 88 -25.45 1.42 6.12
C ALA A 88 -26.38 0.34 5.52
N SER A 89 -26.29 0.08 4.22
CA SER A 89 -27.11 -0.92 3.52
C SER A 89 -26.45 -2.31 3.43
N ILE A 90 -25.20 -2.44 3.88
CA ILE A 90 -24.48 -3.72 3.91
C ILE A 90 -24.64 -4.36 5.29
N ASP A 91 -25.17 -5.58 5.34
CA ASP A 91 -25.14 -6.39 6.56
C ASP A 91 -23.75 -7.03 6.72
N GLY A 92 -22.92 -6.49 7.61
CA GLY A 92 -21.62 -7.08 7.94
C GLY A 92 -20.78 -6.27 8.94
N PRO A 93 -19.81 -6.91 9.62
CA PRO A 93 -18.74 -6.18 10.29
C PRO A 93 -17.88 -5.44 9.24
N TYR A 94 -17.19 -4.37 9.64
CA TYR A 94 -16.22 -3.62 8.81
C TYR A 94 -16.78 -2.61 7.79
N THR A 95 -18.05 -2.20 7.93
CA THR A 95 -18.68 -1.20 7.07
C THR A 95 -18.70 0.16 7.76
N ASN A 96 -17.57 0.86 7.71
CA ASN A 96 -17.52 2.23 8.19
C ASN A 96 -17.99 3.22 7.10
N SER A 97 -18.85 4.16 7.47
CA SER A 97 -19.22 5.31 6.64
C SER A 97 -18.05 6.11 6.07
N SER A 98 -16.87 6.08 6.71
CA SER A 98 -15.67 6.78 6.23
C SER A 98 -14.78 5.96 5.29
N SER A 99 -15.16 4.73 4.93
CA SER A 99 -14.38 3.90 4.01
C SER A 99 -14.36 4.51 2.60
N PRO A 100 -13.17 4.68 1.99
CA PRO A 100 -13.10 5.24 0.65
C PRO A 100 -13.52 4.18 -0.39
N VAL A 101 -14.39 4.58 -1.32
CA VAL A 101 -14.83 3.73 -2.43
C VAL A 101 -13.82 3.78 -3.58
N LEU A 102 -13.60 2.64 -4.23
CA LEU A 102 -12.69 2.46 -5.35
C LEU A 102 -13.40 2.36 -6.70
N GLY A 103 -14.68 1.99 -6.68
CA GLY A 103 -15.53 2.00 -7.86
C GLY A 103 -16.83 1.24 -7.66
N CYS A 104 -17.78 1.51 -8.56
CA CYS A 104 -19.02 0.75 -8.68
C CYS A 104 -19.28 0.37 -10.13
N VAL A 105 -19.44 -0.93 -10.40
CA VAL A 105 -19.68 -1.50 -11.73
C VAL A 105 -20.72 -2.60 -11.62
N ASP A 106 -21.80 -2.51 -12.39
CA ASP A 106 -22.82 -3.55 -12.54
C ASP A 106 -23.30 -4.18 -11.22
N GLY A 107 -23.55 -3.34 -10.22
CA GLY A 107 -24.04 -3.79 -8.90
C GLY A 107 -22.97 -4.39 -7.99
N TYR A 108 -21.69 -4.24 -8.32
CA TYR A 108 -20.58 -4.44 -7.40
C TYR A 108 -19.99 -3.09 -6.98
N VAL A 109 -19.68 -2.93 -5.70
CA VAL A 109 -18.90 -1.81 -5.17
C VAL A 109 -17.63 -2.36 -4.55
N ALA A 110 -16.50 -1.73 -4.83
CA ALA A 110 -15.26 -1.99 -4.11
C ALA A 110 -14.88 -0.79 -3.24
N PHE A 111 -14.33 -1.06 -2.07
CA PHE A 111 -13.93 -0.05 -1.08
C PHE A 111 -12.76 -0.54 -0.23
N LEU A 112 -12.06 0.37 0.44
CA LEU A 112 -11.04 0.00 1.42
C LEU A 112 -11.64 0.01 2.82
N ASN A 113 -11.35 -1.02 3.61
CA ASN A 113 -11.64 -1.00 5.03
C ASN A 113 -10.69 -0.01 5.72
N LYS A 114 -11.23 0.94 6.47
CA LYS A 114 -10.44 1.94 7.19
C LYS A 114 -10.93 2.06 8.62
N SER A 115 -9.99 2.06 9.56
CA SER A 115 -10.29 2.43 10.93
C SER A 115 -10.60 3.93 11.04
N GLU A 116 -11.60 4.24 11.86
CA GLU A 116 -11.87 5.61 12.33
C GLU A 116 -10.88 6.06 13.41
N GLU A 117 -10.13 5.10 13.96
CA GLU A 117 -9.14 5.37 14.98
C GLU A 117 -7.91 6.02 14.35
N TYR A 118 -7.37 7.01 15.07
CA TYR A 118 -6.07 7.58 14.76
C TYR A 118 -4.95 6.53 14.83
N TYR A 119 -5.10 5.52 15.68
CA TYR A 119 -4.10 4.51 15.95
C TYR A 119 -4.72 3.13 16.11
N VAL A 120 -4.18 2.15 15.39
CA VAL A 120 -4.63 0.75 15.41
C VAL A 120 -3.43 -0.17 15.67
N GLN A 121 -3.62 -1.14 16.55
CA GLN A 121 -2.68 -2.24 16.76
C GLN A 121 -3.10 -3.43 15.90
N LEU A 122 -2.17 -3.93 15.10
CA LEU A 122 -2.42 -5.09 14.25
C LEU A 122 -1.67 -6.30 14.78
N SER A 123 -2.41 -7.36 15.12
CA SER A 123 -1.84 -8.68 15.39
C SER A 123 -1.38 -9.37 14.09
N GLU A 124 -0.61 -10.45 14.22
CA GLU A 124 -0.06 -11.21 13.07
C GLU A 124 -1.15 -11.67 12.09
N ASP A 125 -2.32 -12.07 12.60
CA ASP A 125 -3.46 -12.53 11.77
C ASP A 125 -4.21 -11.38 11.07
N GLU A 126 -4.09 -10.14 11.56
CA GLU A 126 -4.86 -8.97 11.11
C GLU A 126 -4.18 -8.20 9.96
N ILE A 127 -2.85 -8.28 9.84
CA ILE A 127 -2.07 -7.62 8.77
C ILE A 127 -2.17 -8.39 7.46
N ASP A 128 -2.26 -9.71 7.54
CA ASP A 128 -2.41 -10.61 6.40
C ASP A 128 -3.85 -10.63 5.83
N GLY A 129 -4.76 -9.76 6.31
CA GLY A 129 -6.20 -9.82 6.03
C GLY A 129 -6.84 -8.49 5.65
N ASP A 130 -6.79 -7.48 6.52
CA ASP A 130 -8.01 -6.67 6.69
C ASP A 130 -7.88 -5.15 6.41
N TYR A 131 -6.67 -4.57 6.43
CA TYR A 131 -6.51 -3.09 6.48
C TYR A 131 -5.94 -2.46 5.19
N THR A 132 -5.39 -3.28 4.32
CA THR A 132 -4.70 -2.88 3.08
C THR A 132 -5.36 -3.46 1.84
N ARG A 133 -6.45 -4.23 2.02
CA ARG A 133 -7.13 -4.97 0.96
C ARG A 133 -8.41 -4.32 0.51
N VAL A 134 -8.76 -4.63 -0.73
CA VAL A 134 -10.01 -4.22 -1.33
C VAL A 134 -11.13 -5.14 -0.84
N MET A 135 -12.14 -4.53 -0.22
CA MET A 135 -13.41 -5.15 0.13
C MET A 135 -14.38 -4.98 -1.02
N PHE A 136 -15.28 -5.96 -1.20
CA PHE A 136 -16.30 -5.92 -2.24
C PHE A 136 -17.68 -6.17 -1.62
N ALA A 137 -18.67 -5.40 -2.05
CA ALA A 137 -20.08 -5.66 -1.82
C ALA A 137 -20.78 -5.83 -3.16
N TYR A 138 -21.81 -6.67 -3.21
CA TYR A 138 -22.63 -6.86 -4.38
C TYR A 138 -24.11 -6.72 -4.06
N HIS A 139 -24.88 -6.23 -5.02
CA HIS A 139 -26.32 -6.10 -4.92
C HIS A 139 -26.97 -7.38 -5.48
N ASP A 140 -27.64 -8.15 -4.62
CA ASP A 140 -28.25 -9.43 -5.01
C ASP A 140 -29.64 -9.30 -5.66
N GLY A 141 -30.16 -8.07 -5.72
CA GLY A 141 -31.48 -7.73 -6.25
C GLY A 141 -32.38 -7.08 -5.21
N ASP A 142 -32.18 -7.39 -3.93
CA ASP A 142 -32.96 -6.84 -2.82
C ASP A 142 -32.09 -6.11 -1.79
N ALA A 143 -30.83 -6.54 -1.60
CA ALA A 143 -29.93 -5.98 -0.60
C ALA A 143 -28.46 -5.97 -1.06
N TRP A 144 -27.67 -5.12 -0.40
CA TRP A 144 -26.21 -5.13 -0.52
C TRP A 144 -25.62 -6.17 0.44
N THR A 145 -24.83 -7.09 -0.11
CA THR A 145 -24.19 -8.16 0.64
C THR A 145 -22.67 -8.08 0.49
N LEU A 146 -21.94 -8.27 1.59
CA LEU A 146 -20.48 -8.33 1.57
C LEU A 146 -20.01 -9.62 0.86
N HIS A 147 -19.04 -9.50 -0.04
CA HIS A 147 -18.45 -10.61 -0.77
C HIS A 147 -17.35 -11.29 0.07
N GLY A 148 -17.76 -12.23 0.92
CA GLY A 148 -16.87 -12.92 1.86
C GLY A 148 -16.38 -12.01 2.98
N ASP A 149 -15.53 -12.54 3.86
CA ASP A 149 -14.96 -11.76 4.99
C ASP A 149 -13.85 -10.82 4.52
N PHE A 150 -13.04 -11.24 3.53
CA PHE A 150 -12.08 -10.40 2.81
C PHE A 150 -11.68 -11.05 1.48
N ALA A 151 -11.41 -10.23 0.45
CA ALA A 151 -10.85 -10.68 -0.81
C ALA A 151 -9.33 -10.45 -0.83
N TYR A 152 -8.55 -11.42 -1.34
CA TYR A 152 -7.11 -11.27 -1.55
C TYR A 152 -6.79 -10.39 -2.77
N VAL A 153 -7.34 -9.17 -2.78
CA VAL A 153 -7.13 -8.18 -3.83
C VAL A 153 -6.43 -6.97 -3.24
N TRP A 154 -5.24 -6.68 -3.75
CA TRP A 154 -4.45 -5.52 -3.38
C TRP A 154 -4.87 -4.30 -4.19
N PRO A 155 -4.86 -3.09 -3.63
CA PRO A 155 -5.04 -1.86 -4.39
C PRO A 155 -3.87 -1.62 -5.35
N TYR A 156 -4.09 -0.93 -6.48
CA TYR A 156 -3.05 -0.65 -7.48
C TYR A 156 -1.79 0.01 -6.90
N PRO A 157 -1.87 1.04 -6.02
CA PRO A 157 -0.71 1.60 -5.34
C PRO A 157 0.15 0.55 -4.64
N PHE A 158 -0.48 -0.40 -3.94
CA PHE A 158 0.23 -1.47 -3.25
C PHE A 158 0.82 -2.50 -4.22
N LEU A 159 0.08 -2.91 -5.26
CA LEU A 159 0.62 -3.82 -6.30
C LEU A 159 1.85 -3.27 -7.01
N ARG A 160 1.89 -1.95 -7.22
CA ARG A 160 3.06 -1.25 -7.78
C ARG A 160 4.28 -1.28 -6.86
N THR A 161 4.11 -1.65 -5.59
CA THR A 161 5.22 -1.88 -4.65
C THR A 161 5.72 -3.32 -4.63
N LEU A 162 4.85 -4.30 -4.90
CA LEU A 162 5.18 -5.72 -4.87
C LEU A 162 5.80 -6.24 -6.17
N THR A 163 5.46 -5.62 -7.30
CA THR A 163 5.80 -6.15 -8.62
C THR A 163 7.24 -5.86 -9.03
N ASN A 164 8.12 -6.85 -8.87
CA ASN A 164 9.37 -6.93 -9.61
C ASN A 164 9.02 -7.05 -11.11
N ALA A 165 9.65 -6.23 -11.96
CA ALA A 165 9.24 -5.90 -13.33
C ALA A 165 9.27 -7.02 -14.39
N THR A 166 9.07 -8.28 -14.01
CA THR A 166 8.97 -9.44 -14.91
C THR A 166 7.58 -10.10 -14.91
N GLY A 167 6.60 -9.53 -14.20
CA GLY A 167 5.21 -9.99 -14.16
C GLY A 167 4.36 -9.59 -15.37
N PRO A 168 3.08 -10.03 -15.43
CA PRO A 168 2.08 -9.53 -16.37
C PRO A 168 1.98 -8.00 -16.34
N ALA A 169 1.30 -7.40 -17.33
CA ALA A 169 0.89 -6.00 -17.18
C ALA A 169 0.07 -5.87 -15.88
N LEU A 170 0.29 -4.82 -15.07
CA LEU A 170 -0.38 -4.64 -13.76
C LEU A 170 -1.91 -4.80 -13.82
N GLU A 171 -2.51 -4.43 -14.94
CA GLU A 171 -3.94 -4.62 -15.20
C GLU A 171 -4.35 -6.09 -15.34
N GLN A 172 -3.49 -6.93 -15.92
CA GLN A 172 -3.70 -8.38 -15.98
C GLN A 172 -3.54 -9.01 -14.59
N GLU A 173 -2.57 -8.57 -13.80
CA GLU A 173 -2.38 -9.08 -12.44
C GLU A 173 -3.55 -8.71 -11.52
N MET A 174 -4.11 -7.52 -11.71
CA MET A 174 -5.35 -7.11 -11.04
C MET A 174 -6.55 -7.94 -11.49
N GLU A 175 -6.71 -8.13 -12.80
CA GLU A 175 -7.77 -8.99 -13.36
C GLU A 175 -7.67 -10.42 -12.79
N ASP A 176 -6.46 -10.99 -12.73
CA ASP A 176 -6.21 -12.30 -12.15
C ASP A 176 -6.59 -12.34 -10.66
N GLN A 177 -6.28 -11.30 -9.88
CA GLN A 177 -6.69 -11.20 -8.46
C GLN A 177 -8.21 -11.14 -8.30
N LEU A 178 -8.89 -10.34 -9.12
CA LEU A 178 -10.35 -10.23 -9.11
C LEU A 178 -11.02 -11.55 -9.47
N LEU A 179 -10.55 -12.22 -10.52
CA LEU A 179 -11.03 -13.53 -10.93
C LEU A 179 -10.78 -14.60 -9.85
N ASN A 180 -9.61 -14.61 -9.23
CA ASN A 180 -9.29 -15.52 -8.13
C ASN A 180 -10.14 -15.25 -6.87
N ALA A 181 -10.55 -14.00 -6.66
CA ALA A 181 -11.51 -13.62 -5.62
C ALA A 181 -12.97 -13.96 -5.99
N GLY A 182 -13.24 -14.48 -7.19
CA GLY A 182 -14.58 -14.79 -7.66
C GLY A 182 -15.39 -13.56 -8.06
N ILE A 183 -14.74 -12.43 -8.31
CA ILE A 183 -15.36 -11.21 -8.81
C ILE A 183 -15.35 -11.25 -10.33
N TRP A 184 -16.54 -11.22 -10.94
CA TRP A 184 -16.71 -11.19 -12.38
C TRP A 184 -17.78 -10.18 -12.77
N VAL A 185 -17.34 -9.02 -13.24
CA VAL A 185 -18.18 -8.01 -13.88
C VAL A 185 -17.54 -7.53 -15.20
N PRO A 186 -18.32 -7.02 -16.16
CA PRO A 186 -17.78 -6.27 -17.28
C PRO A 186 -16.80 -5.19 -16.82
N ASN A 187 -15.64 -5.06 -17.46
CA ASN A 187 -14.62 -4.07 -17.12
C ASN A 187 -14.17 -4.08 -15.64
N MET A 188 -13.96 -5.25 -15.04
CA MET A 188 -13.64 -5.41 -13.61
C MET A 188 -12.51 -4.53 -13.06
N ASN A 189 -11.52 -4.14 -13.87
CA ASN A 189 -10.47 -3.19 -13.47
C ASN A 189 -11.01 -1.80 -13.08
N GLN A 190 -12.22 -1.43 -13.51
CA GLN A 190 -12.89 -0.19 -13.11
C GLN A 190 -13.41 -0.25 -11.66
N LEU A 191 -13.59 -1.44 -11.07
CA LEU A 191 -14.03 -1.58 -9.68
C LEU A 191 -12.97 -1.13 -8.67
N VAL A 192 -11.69 -1.26 -9.01
CA VAL A 192 -10.56 -1.18 -8.07
C VAL A 192 -9.77 0.13 -8.22
N GLY A 193 -10.43 1.17 -8.72
CA GLY A 193 -9.84 2.49 -8.92
C GLY A 193 -8.85 2.56 -10.09
N PRO A 194 -8.28 3.74 -10.35
CA PRO A 194 -7.35 3.92 -11.45
C PRO A 194 -6.00 3.28 -11.16
N ASN A 195 -5.36 2.74 -12.21
CA ASN A 195 -4.02 2.19 -12.12
C ASN A 195 -2.95 3.30 -12.03
N THR A 196 -2.83 3.92 -10.85
CA THR A 196 -1.82 4.94 -10.55
C THR A 196 -0.91 4.52 -9.41
N ALA A 197 0.29 5.10 -9.37
CA ALA A 197 1.28 4.88 -8.31
C ALA A 197 0.72 5.16 -6.92
N MET A 198 -0.19 6.12 -6.81
CA MET A 198 -0.79 6.57 -5.56
C MET A 198 -2.21 7.10 -5.81
N TRP A 199 -3.07 6.95 -4.81
CA TRP A 199 -4.42 7.51 -4.78
C TRP A 199 -4.46 8.58 -3.69
N THR A 200 -4.28 9.84 -4.05
CA THR A 200 -4.13 10.94 -3.08
C THR A 200 -5.16 12.03 -3.32
N SER A 201 -5.59 12.72 -2.26
CA SER A 201 -6.30 13.98 -2.44
C SER A 201 -5.37 15.03 -3.03
N ASN A 202 -5.88 15.79 -4.00
CA ASN A 202 -5.26 17.03 -4.45
C ASN A 202 -5.56 18.22 -3.50
N GLU A 203 -6.38 18.00 -2.47
CA GLU A 203 -6.73 18.99 -1.47
C GLU A 203 -5.62 19.12 -0.42
N PRO A 204 -5.21 20.36 -0.07
CA PRO A 204 -4.32 20.61 1.05
C PRO A 204 -4.88 20.02 2.34
N ALA A 205 -3.99 19.62 3.25
CA ALA A 205 -4.39 19.19 4.58
C ALA A 205 -5.11 20.31 5.36
N ASP A 206 -6.23 19.99 5.99
CA ASP A 206 -6.96 20.92 6.85
C ASP A 206 -6.22 21.17 8.18
N SER A 207 -5.52 20.16 8.70
CA SER A 207 -4.79 20.26 9.97
C SER A 207 -3.66 19.22 10.09
N TRP A 208 -2.68 19.55 10.94
CA TRP A 208 -1.57 18.69 11.32
C TRP A 208 -1.35 18.82 12.83
N SER A 209 -1.18 17.69 13.51
CA SER A 209 -0.90 17.67 14.94
C SER A 209 0.37 16.85 15.21
N ARG A 210 1.17 17.30 16.17
CA ARG A 210 2.35 16.55 16.61
C ARG A 210 1.91 15.43 17.54
N GLN A 211 2.39 14.23 17.26
CA GLN A 211 2.02 13.01 17.97
C GLN A 211 3.23 12.11 18.14
N ASP A 212 3.27 11.37 19.24
CA ASP A 212 4.23 10.30 19.45
C ASP A 212 3.86 9.10 18.57
N LEU A 213 4.87 8.44 17.99
CA LEU A 213 4.68 7.25 17.16
C LEU A 213 4.58 6.01 18.07
N PRO A 214 3.41 5.36 18.19
CA PRO A 214 3.17 4.39 19.27
C PRO A 214 4.04 3.11 19.22
N GLY A 215 4.60 2.76 18.07
CA GLY A 215 5.55 1.66 17.93
C GLY A 215 7.01 2.10 17.95
N GLN A 216 7.31 3.40 17.99
CA GLN A 216 8.66 3.97 17.95
C GLN A 216 8.91 4.87 19.17
N PRO A 217 9.29 4.28 20.33
CA PRO A 217 9.54 5.04 21.56
C PRO A 217 10.53 6.17 21.35
N GLY A 218 10.24 7.35 21.91
CA GLY A 218 11.09 8.53 21.78
C GLY A 218 11.03 9.20 20.40
N VAL A 219 10.18 8.72 19.48
CA VAL A 219 9.97 9.34 18.16
C VAL A 219 8.60 10.00 18.08
N SER A 220 8.56 11.25 17.61
CA SER A 220 7.31 11.96 17.31
C SER A 220 7.36 12.62 15.93
N ALA A 221 6.19 12.85 15.32
CA ALA A 221 6.06 13.51 14.04
C ALA A 221 4.78 14.37 14.01
N GLU A 222 4.71 15.34 13.10
CA GLU A 222 3.43 15.92 12.69
C GLU A 222 2.71 14.92 11.78
N ILE A 223 1.50 14.55 12.16
CA ILE A 223 0.60 13.65 11.43
C ILE A 223 -0.63 14.47 11.04
N ARG A 224 -1.17 14.27 9.83
CA ARG A 224 -2.47 14.85 9.47
C ARG A 224 -3.55 14.18 10.31
N ASP A 225 -4.53 14.96 10.77
CA ASP A 225 -5.55 14.42 11.67
C ASP A 225 -6.46 13.37 10.98
N ASP A 226 -6.43 13.29 9.65
CA ASP A 226 -7.17 12.33 8.84
C ASP A 226 -6.38 11.04 8.51
N TRP A 227 -5.13 10.94 8.99
CA TRP A 227 -4.25 9.78 8.82
C TRP A 227 -4.34 8.79 9.99
N THR A 228 -4.08 7.53 9.70
CA THR A 228 -4.10 6.45 10.69
C THR A 228 -2.72 5.82 10.80
N ILE A 229 -2.26 5.61 12.04
CA ILE A 229 -1.04 4.85 12.33
C ILE A 229 -1.41 3.40 12.63
N TYR A 230 -0.85 2.48 11.86
CA TYR A 230 -0.94 1.05 12.07
C TYR A 230 0.38 0.55 12.66
N ARG A 231 0.35 0.11 13.92
CA ARG A 231 1.51 -0.55 14.53
C ARG A 231 1.46 -2.04 14.23
N ASN A 232 2.56 -2.52 13.67
CA ASN A 232 2.77 -3.94 13.46
C ASN A 232 3.32 -4.61 14.73
N LEU A 233 2.62 -5.62 15.26
CA LEU A 233 3.02 -6.34 16.49
C LEU A 233 3.82 -7.63 16.24
N TRP A 234 4.13 -7.96 14.97
CA TRP A 234 4.73 -9.24 14.60
C TRP A 234 6.11 -9.50 15.21
N SER A 235 6.93 -8.45 15.28
CA SER A 235 8.25 -8.52 15.91
C SER A 235 8.71 -7.17 16.45
N GLU A 236 9.44 -7.19 17.55
CA GLU A 236 10.29 -6.06 17.93
C GLU A 236 11.19 -5.75 16.74
N GLY A 237 11.02 -4.58 16.13
CA GLY A 237 11.79 -4.20 14.95
C GLY A 237 11.01 -3.94 13.66
N THR A 238 9.68 -3.95 13.70
CA THR A 238 8.87 -3.68 12.49
C THR A 238 8.48 -2.19 12.41
N PRO A 239 8.57 -1.53 11.25
CA PRO A 239 8.16 -0.13 11.11
C PRO A 239 6.68 0.06 11.42
N ASP A 240 6.34 1.20 12.02
CA ASP A 240 4.97 1.70 12.03
C ASP A 240 4.57 2.09 10.60
N MET A 241 3.38 1.68 10.17
CA MET A 241 2.82 2.02 8.86
C MET A 241 1.83 3.17 9.03
N ILE A 242 2.04 4.29 8.36
CA ILE A 242 1.14 5.44 8.44
C ILE A 242 0.42 5.56 7.11
N MET A 243 -0.91 5.50 7.17
CA MET A 243 -1.80 5.58 6.04
C MET A 243 -2.52 6.91 5.96
N ASP A 244 -2.64 7.42 4.73
CA ASP A 244 -3.42 8.61 4.49
C ASP A 244 -4.93 8.36 4.68
N ARG A 245 -5.72 9.43 4.52
CA ARG A 245 -7.16 9.34 4.75
C ARG A 245 -7.88 8.34 3.85
N PHE A 246 -7.25 7.95 2.75
CA PHE A 246 -7.80 7.04 1.76
C PHE A 246 -7.15 5.63 1.80
N GLY A 247 -6.24 5.37 2.74
CA GLY A 247 -5.55 4.08 2.87
C GLY A 247 -4.40 3.86 1.87
N ASN A 248 -3.95 4.91 1.17
CA ASN A 248 -3.21 4.77 -0.09
C ASN A 248 -1.74 5.17 -0.07
N TYR A 249 -1.23 5.45 1.12
CA TYR A 249 0.14 5.82 1.30
C TYR A 249 0.73 5.05 2.47
N HIS A 250 1.93 4.50 2.32
CA HIS A 250 2.62 3.86 3.43
C HIS A 250 3.86 4.71 3.73
N LEU A 251 3.78 5.56 4.75
CA LEU A 251 4.98 6.09 5.39
C LEU A 251 5.43 5.08 6.44
N SER A 252 6.71 4.76 6.45
CA SER A 252 7.31 3.90 7.46
C SER A 252 8.29 4.69 8.31
N VAL A 253 8.28 4.43 9.62
CA VAL A 253 9.34 4.85 10.53
C VAL A 253 9.81 3.64 11.30
N PHE A 254 11.11 3.38 11.25
CA PHE A 254 11.74 2.38 12.08
C PHE A 254 12.99 2.96 12.76
N HIS A 255 12.97 2.95 14.08
CA HIS A 255 13.98 3.51 14.95
C HIS A 255 14.39 2.49 16.00
N THR A 256 15.67 2.48 16.32
CA THR A 256 16.25 1.64 17.37
C THR A 256 17.24 2.46 18.19
N ASP A 257 17.17 2.31 19.52
CA ASP A 257 18.13 2.91 20.47
C ASP A 257 19.55 2.34 20.34
N SER A 258 19.78 1.37 19.47
CA SER A 258 21.12 0.83 19.23
C SER A 258 21.98 1.87 18.51
N SER A 259 23.15 2.18 19.11
CA SER A 259 24.22 2.91 18.46
C SER A 259 24.87 1.98 17.44
N VAL A 260 24.19 1.67 16.33
CA VAL A 260 24.83 0.95 15.23
C VAL A 260 25.81 1.93 14.58
N GLU A 261 27.00 2.03 15.17
CA GLU A 261 28.16 2.56 14.49
C GLU A 261 28.55 1.54 13.44
N THR A 262 28.06 1.72 12.21
CA THR A 262 28.88 1.44 11.03
C THR A 262 28.17 1.97 9.79
N PRO A 263 28.86 2.74 8.93
CA PRO A 263 28.58 2.65 7.51
C PRO A 263 28.87 1.19 7.15
N SER A 264 27.86 0.42 6.79
CA SER A 264 28.10 -0.87 6.14
C SER A 264 29.01 -0.60 4.96
N GLU A 265 30.16 -1.30 4.89
CA GLU A 265 30.90 -1.40 3.64
C GLU A 265 29.90 -1.67 2.51
N CYS A 266 30.09 -1.03 1.35
CA CYS A 266 29.22 -1.22 0.19
C CYS A 266 29.36 -2.64 -0.38
N ASN A 267 28.81 -3.60 0.34
CA ASN A 267 28.67 -5.01 -0.02
C ASN A 267 27.18 -5.31 -0.33
N GLY A 268 26.38 -4.25 -0.52
CA GLY A 268 24.94 -4.30 -0.75
C GLY A 268 24.56 -4.68 -2.19
N PRO A 269 23.26 -4.69 -2.50
CA PRO A 269 22.75 -5.08 -3.82
C PRO A 269 23.39 -4.27 -4.96
N ILE A 270 23.62 -4.94 -6.09
CA ILE A 270 24.23 -4.36 -7.28
C ILE A 270 23.24 -3.39 -7.92
N GLY A 271 23.62 -2.13 -8.04
CA GLY A 271 22.86 -1.15 -8.81
C GLY A 271 23.15 0.27 -8.38
N ASP A 272 22.41 1.19 -9.01
CA ASP A 272 22.63 2.63 -8.85
C ASP A 272 21.35 3.33 -8.39
N TYR A 273 21.52 4.41 -7.62
CA TYR A 273 20.46 5.36 -7.35
C TYR A 273 20.68 6.69 -8.06
N ARG A 274 19.59 7.42 -8.26
CA ARG A 274 19.58 8.81 -8.68
C ARG A 274 18.52 9.59 -7.93
N ILE A 275 18.89 10.74 -7.38
CA ILE A 275 17.95 11.68 -6.78
C ILE A 275 17.11 12.32 -7.90
N VAL A 276 15.80 12.09 -7.87
CA VAL A 276 14.81 12.70 -8.76
C VAL A 276 14.38 14.06 -8.22
N LYS A 277 14.06 14.09 -6.93
CA LYS A 277 13.59 15.28 -6.20
C LYS A 277 14.06 15.18 -4.76
N SER A 278 14.41 16.30 -4.15
CA SER A 278 14.74 16.36 -2.73
C SER A 278 14.26 17.66 -2.08
N ALA A 279 14.15 17.63 -0.76
CA ALA A 279 13.92 18.78 0.10
C ALA A 279 14.82 18.68 1.33
N GLU A 280 15.48 19.79 1.68
CA GLU A 280 16.29 19.88 2.90
C GLU A 280 15.39 19.85 4.14
N LEU A 281 15.82 19.14 5.18
CA LEU A 281 15.11 19.06 6.46
C LEU A 281 15.84 19.83 7.55
N GLY A 282 15.15 20.07 8.67
CA GLY A 282 15.76 20.60 9.89
C GLY A 282 16.48 19.54 10.74
N LEU A 283 16.28 18.25 10.43
CA LEU A 283 16.87 17.11 11.13
C LEU A 283 18.36 17.00 10.84
N THR A 284 19.14 16.54 11.81
CA THR A 284 20.58 16.30 11.68
C THR A 284 20.94 14.85 11.98
N SER A 285 21.95 14.34 11.28
CA SER A 285 22.53 13.01 11.45
C SER A 285 24.04 13.11 11.33
N ASN A 286 24.76 12.60 12.33
CA ASN A 286 26.22 12.70 12.44
C ASN A 286 26.73 14.15 12.29
N GLY A 287 25.99 15.12 12.81
CA GLY A 287 26.32 16.55 12.71
C GLY A 287 26.12 17.18 11.33
N GLU A 288 25.51 16.47 10.38
CA GLU A 288 25.13 16.96 9.07
C GLU A 288 23.60 17.09 8.94
N LYS A 289 23.11 18.09 8.19
CA LYS A 289 21.68 18.19 7.88
C LYS A 289 21.20 17.01 7.03
N VAL A 290 20.00 16.53 7.30
CA VAL A 290 19.34 15.49 6.52
C VAL A 290 18.46 16.14 5.44
N LYS A 291 18.27 15.44 4.32
CA LYS A 291 17.27 15.75 3.29
C LYS A 291 16.37 14.55 3.07
N VAL A 292 15.12 14.80 2.72
CA VAL A 292 14.23 13.77 2.16
C VAL A 292 14.37 13.78 0.65
N ALA A 293 14.45 12.60 0.03
CA ALA A 293 14.66 12.45 -1.40
C ALA A 293 13.78 11.36 -2.00
N LEU A 294 13.12 11.68 -3.10
CA LEU A 294 12.64 10.68 -4.04
C LEU A 294 13.83 10.23 -4.89
N VAL A 295 14.21 8.97 -4.74
CA VAL A 295 15.28 8.34 -5.50
C VAL A 295 14.71 7.37 -6.52
N SER A 296 15.26 7.36 -7.72
CA SER A 296 15.11 6.28 -8.68
C SER A 296 16.22 5.27 -8.43
N ILE A 297 15.85 3.99 -8.36
CA ILE A 297 16.73 2.85 -8.11
C ILE A 297 16.72 2.00 -9.37
N THR A 298 17.91 1.70 -9.89
CA THR A 298 18.09 0.76 -11.00
C THR A 298 18.82 -0.47 -10.50
N GLU A 299 18.11 -1.61 -10.46
CA GLU A 299 18.65 -2.91 -10.05
C GLU A 299 18.34 -3.91 -11.17
N GLU A 300 19.37 -4.55 -11.72
CA GLU A 300 19.22 -5.57 -12.77
C GLU A 300 18.38 -5.14 -14.00
N GLY A 301 18.37 -3.84 -14.31
CA GLY A 301 17.60 -3.25 -15.41
C GLY A 301 16.16 -2.86 -15.06
N ILE A 302 15.74 -3.11 -13.82
CA ILE A 302 14.43 -2.73 -13.28
C ILE A 302 14.56 -1.36 -12.60
N VAL A 303 13.67 -0.44 -12.96
CA VAL A 303 13.60 0.89 -12.34
C VAL A 303 12.44 0.97 -11.37
N SER A 304 12.75 1.20 -10.10
CA SER A 304 11.78 1.53 -9.05
C SER A 304 12.10 2.88 -8.42
N HIS A 305 11.22 3.41 -7.58
CA HIS A 305 11.45 4.65 -6.85
C HIS A 305 11.21 4.44 -5.36
N ARG A 306 11.96 5.14 -4.50
CA ARG A 306 11.74 5.13 -3.05
C ARG A 306 11.81 6.54 -2.50
N VAL A 307 11.16 6.80 -1.38
CA VAL A 307 11.45 8.01 -0.60
C VAL A 307 12.35 7.62 0.55
N VAL A 308 13.50 8.28 0.63
CA VAL A 308 14.53 8.01 1.63
C VAL A 308 14.99 9.31 2.28
N LEU A 309 15.41 9.21 3.53
CA LEU A 309 16.25 10.20 4.20
C LEU A 309 17.70 9.99 3.77
N LEU A 310 18.40 11.09 3.48
CA LEU A 310 19.80 11.08 3.09
C LEU A 310 20.57 12.15 3.84
N PRO A 311 21.88 11.95 4.12
CA PRO A 311 22.75 13.04 4.51
C PRO A 311 22.73 14.17 3.46
N GLY A 312 22.89 15.42 3.91
CA GLY A 312 22.92 16.60 3.04
C GLY A 312 23.98 16.47 1.94
N SER A 313 25.12 15.88 2.28
CA SER A 313 26.28 15.59 1.43
C SER A 313 26.03 14.53 0.37
N ALA A 314 24.94 13.75 0.47
CA ALA A 314 24.65 12.69 -0.49
C ALA A 314 24.62 13.24 -1.92
N THR A 315 25.38 12.60 -2.80
CA THR A 315 25.50 12.99 -4.20
C THR A 315 24.19 12.78 -4.96
N LYS A 316 24.06 13.40 -6.14
CA LYS A 316 22.86 13.24 -6.99
C LYS A 316 22.64 11.80 -7.48
N SER A 317 23.67 10.98 -7.45
CA SER A 317 23.65 9.56 -7.80
C SER A 317 24.80 8.84 -7.10
N GLY A 318 24.68 7.53 -6.97
CA GLY A 318 25.70 6.66 -6.36
C GLY A 318 25.25 5.21 -6.33
N GLU A 319 25.99 4.37 -5.61
CA GLU A 319 25.71 2.95 -5.44
C GLU A 319 24.53 2.73 -4.47
N LEU A 320 23.68 1.73 -4.74
CA LEU A 320 22.48 1.46 -3.93
C LEU A 320 22.76 1.14 -2.46
N CYS A 321 23.87 0.47 -2.17
CA CYS A 321 24.31 0.16 -0.82
C CYS A 321 24.37 1.39 0.12
N VAL A 322 24.59 2.59 -0.43
CA VAL A 322 24.63 3.86 0.33
C VAL A 322 23.25 4.22 0.86
N LEU A 323 22.18 3.82 0.17
CA LEU A 323 20.80 4.09 0.58
C LEU A 323 20.33 3.19 1.73
N ASN A 324 20.92 2.01 1.89
CA ASN A 324 20.49 1.01 2.87
C ASN A 324 21.23 1.15 4.21
N GLY A 325 22.07 2.17 4.35
CA GLY A 325 22.77 2.47 5.60
C GLY A 325 21.82 3.14 6.60
N TRP A 326 21.81 2.64 7.83
CA TRP A 326 21.12 3.27 8.94
C TRP A 326 21.62 4.70 9.18
N LEU A 327 20.69 5.63 9.43
CA LEU A 327 21.03 7.00 9.81
C LEU A 327 21.18 7.09 11.32
N ASN A 328 22.32 7.58 11.80
CA ASN A 328 22.50 7.86 13.22
C ASN A 328 21.97 9.27 13.51
N ILE A 329 20.89 9.36 14.27
CA ILE A 329 20.23 10.62 14.59
C ILE A 329 20.83 11.17 15.88
N ASP A 330 21.92 11.94 15.76
CA ASP A 330 22.59 12.76 16.79
C ASP A 330 22.39 12.33 18.27
N GLY A 331 22.69 11.07 18.58
CA GLY A 331 22.71 10.55 19.96
C GLY A 331 21.41 9.90 20.44
N HIS A 332 20.39 9.82 19.59
CA HIS A 332 19.11 9.19 19.88
C HIS A 332 18.94 7.82 19.22
N GLY A 333 19.97 7.30 18.54
CA GLY A 333 19.96 5.94 17.95
C GLY A 333 20.00 5.93 16.42
N SER A 334 19.65 4.79 15.86
CA SER A 334 19.69 4.52 14.42
C SER A 334 18.28 4.46 13.83
N MET A 335 18.08 5.04 12.65
CA MET A 335 16.83 5.02 11.89
C MET A 335 17.01 4.38 10.50
N ASP A 336 16.07 3.53 10.08
CA ASP A 336 15.98 3.10 8.68
C ASP A 336 15.66 4.32 7.82
N PRO A 337 16.50 4.67 6.82
CA PRO A 337 16.26 5.85 6.00
C PRO A 337 14.99 5.77 5.15
N THR A 338 14.37 4.60 4.99
CA THR A 338 13.22 4.39 4.11
C THR A 338 11.95 4.97 4.72
N ILE A 339 11.46 6.05 4.10
CA ILE A 339 10.17 6.68 4.44
C ILE A 339 9.05 6.08 3.61
N MET A 340 9.30 5.78 2.34
CA MET A 340 8.34 5.08 1.48
C MET A 340 9.08 4.03 0.66
N SER A 341 8.61 2.79 0.80
CA SER A 341 9.10 1.62 0.06
C SER A 341 8.82 1.71 -1.44
N GLY A 342 9.41 0.80 -2.21
CA GLY A 342 9.45 0.85 -3.68
C GLY A 342 8.11 1.18 -4.33
N VAL A 343 8.02 2.29 -5.09
CA VAL A 343 6.87 2.66 -5.91
C VAL A 343 7.30 2.69 -7.37
N ARG A 344 6.49 2.06 -8.23
CA ARG A 344 6.65 2.10 -9.67
C ARG A 344 5.73 3.14 -10.30
N PHE A 345 6.34 4.03 -11.08
CA PHE A 345 5.65 4.94 -11.99
C PHE A 345 5.70 4.38 -13.42
N ASP A 346 4.58 4.35 -14.12
CA ASP A 346 4.50 3.85 -15.51
C ASP A 346 4.97 4.88 -16.54
N SER A 347 5.08 6.14 -16.14
CA SER A 347 5.57 7.18 -17.03
C SER A 347 6.31 8.30 -16.31
N LYS A 348 7.15 9.00 -17.07
CA LYS A 348 7.75 10.25 -16.62
C LYS A 348 6.70 11.33 -16.32
N LYS A 349 5.53 11.29 -16.98
CA LYS A 349 4.42 12.22 -16.71
C LYS A 349 3.89 11.98 -15.30
N GLU A 350 3.62 10.72 -14.96
CA GLU A 350 3.12 10.31 -13.64
C GLU A 350 4.12 10.67 -12.53
N LEU A 351 5.40 10.33 -12.72
CA LEU A 351 6.48 10.73 -11.80
C LEU A 351 6.54 12.25 -11.60
N ASN A 352 6.45 13.03 -12.68
CA ASN A 352 6.46 14.48 -12.60
C ASN A 352 5.22 15.04 -11.88
N SER A 353 4.05 14.43 -12.08
CA SER A 353 2.83 14.78 -11.35
C SER A 353 2.99 14.54 -9.86
N PHE A 354 3.53 13.37 -9.47
CA PHE A 354 3.81 13.05 -8.07
C PHE A 354 4.74 14.08 -7.42
N THR A 355 5.86 14.45 -8.07
CA THR A 355 6.80 15.43 -7.48
C THR A 355 6.24 16.84 -7.30
N LYS A 356 5.02 17.11 -7.78
CA LYS A 356 4.30 18.37 -7.64
C LYS A 356 3.02 18.23 -6.83
N SER A 357 2.63 17.02 -6.45
CA SER A 357 1.36 16.76 -5.76
C SER A 357 1.40 17.19 -4.30
N VAL A 358 0.23 17.28 -3.69
CA VAL A 358 0.09 17.46 -2.23
C VAL A 358 0.76 16.30 -1.49
N ALA A 359 0.66 15.08 -2.00
CA ALA A 359 1.29 13.92 -1.37
C ALA A 359 2.82 14.08 -1.21
N TRP A 360 3.53 14.59 -2.23
CA TRP A 360 4.95 14.91 -2.07
C TRP A 360 5.19 15.96 -0.97
N GLN A 361 4.34 16.96 -0.86
CA GLN A 361 4.45 17.99 0.17
C GLN A 361 4.19 17.41 1.57
N ASP A 362 3.21 16.53 1.70
CA ASP A 362 2.84 15.86 2.95
C ASP A 362 3.98 14.95 3.43
N ILE A 363 4.62 14.21 2.53
CA ILE A 363 5.81 13.39 2.82
C ILE A 363 6.97 14.26 3.33
N VAL A 364 7.22 15.39 2.65
CA VAL A 364 8.28 16.33 3.05
C VAL A 364 8.00 16.91 4.43
N ARG A 365 6.75 17.27 4.71
CA ARG A 365 6.34 17.80 6.01
C ARG A 365 6.47 16.77 7.10
N PHE A 366 5.93 15.56 6.90
CA PHE A 366 6.08 14.45 7.80
C PHE A 366 7.56 14.20 8.14
N ALA A 367 8.39 13.96 7.11
CA ALA A 367 9.82 13.70 7.28
C ALA A 367 10.55 14.86 7.99
N GLY A 368 10.20 16.11 7.66
CA GLY A 368 10.79 17.29 8.29
C GLY A 368 10.34 17.55 9.72
N SER A 369 9.25 16.91 10.15
CA SER A 369 8.67 17.07 11.48
C SER A 369 9.13 16.02 12.51
N LEU A 370 9.82 14.97 12.04
CA LEU A 370 10.39 13.91 12.88
C LEU A 370 11.26 14.51 13.99
N GLN A 371 11.01 14.09 15.21
CA GLN A 371 11.76 14.43 16.41
C GLN A 371 12.08 13.16 17.20
N PHE A 372 13.23 13.19 17.86
CA PHE A 372 13.81 12.08 18.61
C PHE A 372 14.18 12.61 20.00
N SER A 373 13.88 11.87 21.06
CA SER A 373 14.04 12.31 22.46
C SER A 373 14.62 11.26 23.38
#